data_AF-A0A7C6NLF6-F1
#
_entry.id   AF-A0A7C6NLF6-F1
#
_cell.length_a   1.000
_cell.length_b   1.000
_cell.length_c   1.000
_cell.angle_alpha   90.00
_cell.angle_beta   90.00
_cell.angle_gamma   90.00
#
_symmetry.space_group_name_H-M   'P 1'
#
loop_
_entity.id
_entity.type
_entity.pdbx_description
1 polymer ?
#
loop_
_entity_poly.entity_id
_entity_poly.type
_entity_poly.pdbx_seq_one_letter_code
_entity_poly.pdbx_strand_id
1 'polypeptide(L)'
;MATLKEIIEKVNSGTATAKDFELLATLSKEQATEKKAVETAAQDIIKKIKDAKIDPQILTNLLVTEELIILPKVAKKEEKVIIFETPITTKAGRSSSFKVWKGRDLNTLAGDTRNYWNEIKRNGKQYFINNLNEEGKKYYETEEGKKYIDSIIF
;
A
#
# COMPACT_ATOMS: atom_id res chain seq x y z
N MET A 1 -45.37 13.30 10.40
CA MET A 1 -45.37 12.10 9.53
C MET A 1 -44.43 11.09 10.15
N ALA A 2 -44.82 9.81 10.22
CA ALA A 2 -43.95 8.77 10.76
C ALA A 2 -42.79 8.49 9.79
N THR A 3 -41.57 8.31 10.30
CA THR A 3 -40.39 8.02 9.46
C THR A 3 -40.38 6.56 9.01
N LEU A 4 -39.67 6.23 7.91
CA LEU A 4 -39.52 4.85 7.44
C LEU A 4 -39.00 3.92 8.56
N LYS A 5 -38.11 4.43 9.42
CA LYS A 5 -37.55 3.72 10.57
C LYS A 5 -38.61 3.39 11.62
N GLU A 6 -39.50 4.33 11.94
CA GLU A 6 -40.60 4.12 12.89
C GLU A 6 -41.64 3.10 12.38
N ILE A 7 -41.89 3.09 11.07
CA ILE A 7 -42.82 2.13 10.45
C ILE A 7 -42.21 0.73 10.44
N ILE A 8 -40.92 0.61 10.14
CA ILE A 8 -40.18 -0.67 10.21
C ILE A 8 -40.15 -1.21 11.65
N GLU A 9 -39.98 -0.35 12.65
CA GLU A 9 -40.05 -0.75 14.07
C GLU A 9 -41.44 -1.27 14.47
N LYS A 10 -42.51 -0.66 13.96
CA LYS A 10 -43.89 -1.17 14.15
C LYS A 10 -44.15 -2.50 13.46
N VAL A 11 -43.60 -2.68 12.25
CA VAL A 11 -43.70 -3.95 11.51
C VAL A 11 -42.96 -5.06 12.27
N ASN A 12 -41.73 -4.80 12.74
CA ASN A 12 -40.92 -5.76 13.47
C ASN A 12 -41.49 -6.11 14.86
N SER A 13 -42.21 -5.17 15.49
CA SER A 13 -42.89 -5.39 16.78
C SER A 13 -44.30 -6.00 16.63
N GLY A 14 -44.78 -6.25 15.41
CA GLY A 14 -46.11 -6.81 15.15
C GLY A 14 -47.28 -5.87 15.44
N THR A 15 -47.00 -4.56 15.60
CA THR A 15 -48.01 -3.53 15.91
C THR A 15 -48.42 -2.68 14.70
N ALA A 16 -47.89 -3.00 13.51
CA ALA A 16 -48.19 -2.30 12.28
C ALA A 16 -49.65 -2.48 11.85
N THR A 17 -50.29 -1.37 11.48
CA THR A 17 -51.64 -1.33 10.92
C THR A 17 -51.61 -1.39 9.39
N ALA A 18 -52.77 -1.64 8.75
CA ALA A 18 -52.90 -1.59 7.29
C ALA A 18 -52.42 -0.25 6.70
N LYS A 19 -52.67 0.87 7.39
CA LYS A 19 -52.19 2.21 7.00
C LYS A 19 -50.67 2.35 7.09
N ASP A 20 -50.03 1.69 8.05
CA ASP A 20 -48.57 1.68 8.17
C ASP A 20 -47.92 0.93 6.98
N PHE A 21 -48.54 -0.14 6.48
CA PHE A 21 -48.07 -0.86 5.29
C PHE A 21 -48.27 -0.06 3.98
N GLU A 22 -49.38 0.67 3.83
CA GLU A 22 -49.60 1.58 2.69
C GLU A 22 -48.56 2.72 2.67
N LEU A 23 -48.27 3.28 3.85
CA LEU A 23 -47.27 4.33 4.00
C LEU A 23 -45.85 3.80 3.74
N LEU A 24 -45.53 2.58 4.21
CA LEU A 24 -44.26 1.90 3.93
C LEU A 24 -44.05 1.70 2.42
N ALA A 25 -45.07 1.25 1.70
CA ALA A 25 -45.00 1.03 0.26
C ALA A 25 -44.77 2.35 -0.50
N THR A 26 -45.38 3.44 -0.04
CA THR A 26 -45.23 4.78 -0.63
C THR A 26 -43.82 5.31 -0.41
N LEU A 27 -43.35 5.33 0.85
CA LEU A 27 -42.01 5.78 1.21
C LEU A 27 -40.91 4.94 0.55
N SER A 28 -41.14 3.63 0.38
CA SER A 28 -40.20 2.74 -0.32
C SER A 28 -40.09 3.06 -1.81
N LYS A 29 -41.21 3.43 -2.46
CA LYS A 29 -41.21 3.87 -3.87
C LYS A 29 -40.52 5.22 -4.04
N GLU A 30 -40.73 6.14 -3.11
CA GLU A 30 -40.05 7.45 -3.10
C GLU A 30 -38.54 7.26 -2.96
N GLN A 31 -38.08 6.47 -1.98
CA GLN A 31 -36.65 6.16 -1.83
C GLN A 31 -36.05 5.45 -3.04
N ALA A 32 -36.78 4.52 -3.66
CA ALA A 32 -36.30 3.86 -4.88
C ALA A 32 -36.15 4.86 -6.04
N THR A 33 -37.05 5.83 -6.14
CA THR A 33 -37.01 6.88 -7.16
C THR A 33 -35.86 7.84 -6.90
N GLU A 34 -35.65 8.27 -5.65
CA GLU A 34 -34.53 9.12 -5.24
C GLU A 34 -33.19 8.43 -5.49
N LYS A 35 -33.04 7.15 -5.10
CA LYS A 35 -31.82 6.39 -5.36
C LYS A 35 -31.52 6.29 -6.85
N LYS A 36 -32.53 6.01 -7.68
CA LYS A 36 -32.37 5.95 -9.14
C LYS A 36 -31.96 7.30 -9.73
N ALA A 37 -32.51 8.40 -9.21
CA ALA A 37 -32.10 9.75 -9.61
C ALA A 37 -30.64 10.05 -9.24
N VAL A 38 -30.21 9.67 -8.04
CA VAL A 38 -28.82 9.81 -7.57
C VAL A 38 -27.87 8.96 -8.41
N GLU A 39 -28.22 7.71 -8.72
CA GLU A 39 -27.43 6.83 -9.59
C GLU A 39 -27.28 7.42 -10.99
N THR A 40 -28.37 7.95 -11.56
CA THR A 40 -28.34 8.59 -12.88
C THR A 40 -27.43 9.83 -12.86
N ALA A 41 -27.54 10.68 -11.83
CA ALA A 41 -26.68 11.84 -11.67
C ALA A 41 -25.19 11.45 -11.51
N ALA A 42 -24.89 10.40 -10.77
CA ALA A 42 -23.53 9.88 -10.62
C ALA A 42 -22.95 9.36 -11.95
N GLN A 43 -23.76 8.65 -12.74
CA GLN A 43 -23.37 8.19 -14.08
C GLN A 43 -23.07 9.36 -15.03
N ASP A 44 -23.88 10.43 -14.98
CA ASP A 44 -23.66 11.64 -15.78
C ASP A 44 -22.37 12.35 -15.38
N ILE A 45 -22.04 12.41 -14.09
CA ILE A 45 -20.78 12.96 -13.59
C ILE A 45 -19.60 12.14 -14.13
N ILE A 46 -19.66 10.81 -14.05
CA ILE A 46 -18.62 9.92 -14.57
C ILE A 46 -18.42 10.13 -16.07
N LYS A 47 -19.51 10.29 -16.82
CA LYS A 47 -19.45 10.56 -18.26
C LYS A 47 -18.75 11.89 -18.55
N LYS A 48 -19.11 12.96 -17.85
CA LYS A 48 -18.44 14.28 -17.98
C LYS A 48 -16.94 14.20 -17.66
N ILE A 49 -16.55 13.47 -16.62
CA ILE A 49 -15.13 13.26 -16.26
C ILE A 49 -14.37 12.53 -17.39
N LYS A 50 -14.99 11.50 -17.98
CA LYS A 50 -14.40 10.76 -19.12
C LYS A 50 -14.26 11.65 -20.35
N ASP A 51 -15.29 12.42 -20.69
CA ASP A 51 -15.32 13.30 -21.85
C ASP A 51 -14.32 14.46 -21.73
N ALA A 52 -14.04 14.91 -20.50
CA ALA A 52 -13.05 15.94 -20.21
C ALA A 52 -11.59 15.49 -20.43
N LYS A 53 -11.34 14.18 -20.63
CA LYS A 53 -10.00 13.60 -20.88
C LYS A 53 -8.93 14.07 -19.88
N ILE A 54 -9.32 14.21 -18.61
CA ILE A 54 -8.41 14.59 -17.53
C ILE A 54 -7.36 13.48 -17.39
N ASP A 55 -6.10 13.87 -17.28
CA ASP A 55 -5.01 12.93 -17.03
C ASP A 55 -5.30 12.12 -15.75
N PRO A 56 -5.15 10.78 -15.76
CA PRO A 56 -5.46 9.94 -14.60
C PRO A 56 -4.72 10.33 -13.32
N GLN A 57 -3.48 10.81 -13.41
CA GLN A 57 -2.70 11.23 -12.25
C GLN A 57 -3.27 12.54 -11.66
N ILE A 58 -3.67 13.48 -12.52
CA ILE A 58 -4.30 14.73 -12.11
C ILE A 58 -5.67 14.46 -11.46
N LEU A 59 -6.49 13.60 -12.08
CA LEU A 59 -7.78 13.19 -11.51
C LEU A 59 -7.61 12.52 -10.14
N THR A 60 -6.64 11.60 -10.02
CA THR A 60 -6.33 10.95 -8.74
C THR A 60 -5.96 11.97 -7.66
N ASN A 61 -5.11 12.94 -7.99
CA ASN A 61 -4.71 13.98 -7.04
C ASN A 61 -5.89 14.85 -6.61
N LEU A 62 -6.75 15.26 -7.55
CA LEU A 62 -7.96 16.05 -7.25
C LEU A 62 -8.92 15.29 -6.33
N LEU A 63 -9.16 14.00 -6.60
CA LEU A 63 -10.02 13.18 -5.75
C LEU A 63 -9.47 12.98 -4.34
N VAL A 64 -8.14 12.98 -4.17
CA VAL A 64 -7.48 12.92 -2.86
C VAL A 64 -7.59 14.26 -2.13
N THR A 65 -7.39 15.38 -2.82
CA THR A 65 -7.49 16.72 -2.24
C THR A 65 -8.91 17.00 -1.72
N GLU A 66 -9.93 16.54 -2.43
CA GLU A 66 -11.33 16.63 -2.01
C GLU A 66 -11.75 15.53 -1.02
N GLU A 67 -10.80 14.73 -0.52
CA GLU A 67 -11.01 13.63 0.44
C GLU A 67 -12.02 12.56 -0.02
N LEU A 68 -12.33 12.51 -1.33
CA LEU A 68 -13.24 11.55 -1.93
C LEU A 68 -12.62 10.16 -2.04
N ILE A 69 -11.28 10.08 -2.09
CA ILE A 69 -10.52 8.85 -2.00
C ILE A 69 -9.36 9.01 -1.02
N ILE A 70 -9.02 7.93 -0.33
CA ILE A 70 -7.79 7.83 0.46
C ILE A 70 -6.85 6.92 -0.31
N LEU A 71 -5.72 7.46 -0.76
CA LEU A 71 -4.67 6.60 -1.32
C LEU A 71 -4.09 5.75 -0.19
N PRO A 72 -4.01 4.41 -0.35
CA PRO A 72 -3.25 3.59 0.58
C PRO A 72 -1.84 4.14 0.62
N LYS A 73 -1.27 4.27 1.83
CA LYS A 73 0.15 4.62 1.99
C LYS A 73 0.93 3.59 1.19
N VAL A 74 1.39 3.99 0.00
CA VAL A 74 2.41 3.24 -0.72
C VAL A 74 3.54 3.18 0.29
N ALA A 75 3.86 1.99 0.81
CA ALA A 75 5.05 1.81 1.61
C ALA A 75 6.15 2.45 0.78
N LYS A 76 6.67 3.59 1.24
CA LYS A 76 7.72 4.30 0.53
C LYS A 76 8.72 3.19 0.24
N LYS A 77 8.98 2.91 -1.04
CA LYS A 77 10.22 2.24 -1.39
C LYS A 77 11.25 3.26 -0.97
N GLU A 78 11.65 3.22 0.29
CA GLU A 78 12.84 3.90 0.76
C GLU A 78 13.89 3.56 -0.27
N GLU A 79 14.42 4.60 -0.89
CA GLU A 79 15.39 4.48 -1.94
C GLU A 79 16.49 3.57 -1.39
N LYS A 80 16.65 2.40 -1.98
CA LYS A 80 17.52 1.36 -1.42
C LYS A 80 18.94 1.87 -1.52
N VAL A 81 19.46 2.45 -0.45
CA VAL A 81 20.84 2.90 -0.41
C VAL A 81 21.73 1.67 -0.30
N ILE A 82 22.36 1.31 -1.41
CA ILE A 82 23.34 0.21 -1.47
C ILE A 82 24.54 0.64 -0.62
N ILE A 83 24.98 -0.22 0.29
CA ILE A 83 26.13 0.00 1.17
C ILE A 83 27.31 -0.92 0.85
N PHE A 84 27.04 -2.02 0.14
CA PHE A 84 28.03 -3.01 -0.26
C PHE A 84 27.60 -3.66 -1.58
N GLU A 85 28.57 -3.85 -2.46
CA GLU A 85 28.39 -4.53 -3.73
C GLU A 85 29.61 -5.38 -4.04
N THR A 86 29.40 -6.65 -4.39
CA THR A 86 30.46 -7.55 -4.80
C THR A 86 30.08 -8.29 -6.09
N PRO A 87 31.01 -8.48 -7.04
CA PRO A 87 30.73 -9.28 -8.23
C PRO A 87 30.46 -10.73 -7.84
N ILE A 88 29.47 -11.33 -8.49
CA ILE A 88 29.13 -12.76 -8.36
C ILE A 88 28.93 -13.37 -9.74
N THR A 89 29.22 -14.66 -9.85
CA THR A 89 28.82 -15.45 -11.01
C THR A 89 27.59 -16.25 -10.65
N THR A 90 26.51 -16.04 -11.40
CA THR A 90 25.27 -16.81 -11.22
C THR A 90 25.47 -18.26 -11.64
N LYS A 91 24.59 -19.17 -11.20
CA LYS A 91 24.61 -20.58 -11.64
C LYS A 91 24.55 -20.76 -13.16
N ALA A 92 23.99 -19.78 -13.88
CA ALA A 92 23.93 -19.76 -15.34
C ALA A 92 25.22 -19.22 -16.00
N GLY A 93 26.30 -19.01 -15.24
CA GLY A 93 27.58 -18.50 -15.73
C GLY A 93 27.58 -16.99 -16.06
N ARG A 94 26.49 -16.28 -15.78
CA ARG A 94 26.40 -14.83 -16.05
C ARG A 94 27.03 -14.04 -14.92
N SER A 95 27.84 -13.05 -15.28
CA SER A 95 28.34 -12.01 -14.37
C SER A 95 27.18 -11.18 -13.84
N SER A 96 27.13 -11.02 -12.52
CA SER A 96 26.15 -10.22 -11.80
C SER A 96 26.81 -9.61 -10.56
N SER A 97 26.02 -8.92 -9.74
CA SER A 97 26.49 -8.28 -8.51
C SER A 97 25.57 -8.64 -7.34
N PHE A 98 26.13 -9.05 -6.21
CA PHE A 98 25.40 -9.15 -4.96
C PHE A 98 25.45 -7.81 -4.23
N LYS A 99 24.27 -7.26 -3.92
CA LYS A 99 24.10 -5.92 -3.31
C LYS A 99 23.48 -6.02 -1.92
N VAL A 100 24.01 -5.29 -0.96
CA VAL A 100 23.39 -5.08 0.37
C VAL A 100 22.98 -3.62 0.48
N TRP A 101 21.78 -3.34 0.97
CA TRP A 101 21.27 -1.99 1.22
C TRP A 101 21.00 -1.76 2.71
N LYS A 102 20.96 -0.48 3.14
CA LYS A 102 20.69 -0.09 4.53
C LYS A 102 19.46 -0.79 5.09
N GLY A 103 19.55 -1.33 6.31
CA GLY A 103 18.42 -1.98 6.99
C GLY A 103 17.91 -3.27 6.35
N ARG A 104 18.60 -3.84 5.35
CA ARG A 104 18.19 -5.11 4.76
C ARG A 104 18.27 -6.22 5.81
N ASP A 105 17.18 -6.95 6.00
CA ASP A 105 17.25 -8.19 6.76
C ASP A 105 17.95 -9.27 5.95
N LEU A 106 19.16 -9.63 6.38
CA LEU A 106 20.00 -10.62 5.71
C LEU A 106 19.75 -12.05 6.23
N ASN A 107 19.01 -12.21 7.32
CA ASN A 107 18.68 -13.52 7.90
C ASN A 107 17.51 -14.18 7.17
N THR A 108 16.61 -13.36 6.60
CA THR A 108 15.47 -13.82 5.79
C THR A 108 15.81 -14.11 4.33
N LEU A 109 17.09 -14.00 3.93
CA LEU A 109 17.52 -14.37 2.58
C LEU A 109 17.31 -15.85 2.30
N ALA A 110 16.91 -16.16 1.08
CA ALA A 110 16.67 -17.51 0.58
C ALA A 110 17.43 -17.80 -0.71
N GLY A 111 17.61 -19.09 -1.00
CA GLY A 111 18.24 -19.58 -2.23
C GLY A 111 19.68 -19.09 -2.41
N ASP A 112 20.04 -18.78 -3.66
CA ASP A 112 21.41 -18.38 -4.03
C ASP A 112 21.87 -17.12 -3.30
N THR A 113 20.94 -16.20 -3.02
CA THR A 113 21.21 -14.96 -2.27
C THR A 113 21.72 -15.25 -0.85
N ARG A 114 21.23 -16.31 -0.19
CA ARG A 114 21.73 -16.76 1.12
C ARG A 114 23.14 -17.35 1.00
N ASN A 115 23.42 -18.09 -0.07
CA ASN A 115 24.73 -18.69 -0.28
C ASN A 115 25.81 -17.62 -0.46
N TYR A 116 25.56 -16.61 -1.32
CA TYR A 116 26.48 -15.48 -1.49
C TYR A 116 26.67 -14.68 -0.20
N TRP A 117 25.60 -14.49 0.58
CA TRP A 117 25.72 -13.86 1.89
C TRP A 117 26.60 -14.66 2.86
N ASN A 118 26.42 -15.97 2.92
CA ASN A 118 27.23 -16.84 3.77
C ASN A 118 28.71 -16.85 3.36
N GLU A 119 29.03 -16.75 2.07
CA GLU A 119 30.40 -16.59 1.57
C GLU A 119 31.03 -15.28 2.06
N ILE A 120 30.29 -14.18 1.99
CA ILE A 120 30.75 -12.88 2.53
C ILE A 120 30.99 -12.98 4.03
N LYS A 121 30.07 -13.61 4.79
CA LYS A 121 30.25 -13.82 6.24
C LYS A 121 31.49 -14.66 6.56
N ARG A 122 31.84 -15.64 5.73
CA ARG A 122 33.07 -16.45 5.89
C ARG A 122 34.35 -15.62 5.75
N ASN A 123 34.35 -14.56 4.94
CA ASN A 123 35.48 -13.64 4.82
C ASN A 123 35.64 -12.70 6.03
N GLY A 124 34.65 -12.69 6.94
CA GLY A 124 34.71 -11.98 8.21
C GLY A 124 34.28 -10.52 8.17
N LYS A 125 34.07 -9.96 9.35
CA LYS A 125 33.59 -8.58 9.57
C LYS A 125 34.47 -7.51 8.93
N GLN A 126 35.79 -7.65 9.08
CA GLN A 126 36.73 -6.67 8.54
C GLN A 126 36.69 -6.61 7.01
N TYR A 127 36.49 -7.75 6.34
CA TYR A 127 36.38 -7.80 4.89
C TYR A 127 35.17 -6.99 4.41
N PHE A 128 34.01 -7.15 5.04
CA PHE A 128 32.82 -6.40 4.67
C PHE A 128 32.97 -4.90 4.92
N ILE A 129 33.50 -4.50 6.08
CA ILE A 129 33.74 -3.09 6.43
C ILE A 129 34.70 -2.43 5.43
N ASN A 130 35.78 -3.12 5.06
CA ASN A 130 36.77 -2.60 4.11
C ASN A 130 36.19 -2.43 2.69
N ASN A 131 35.17 -3.21 2.34
CA ASN A 131 34.52 -3.21 1.02
C ASN A 131 33.17 -2.46 1.02
N LEU A 132 32.86 -1.70 2.07
CA LEU A 132 31.74 -0.76 2.05
C LEU A 132 31.99 0.32 0.98
N ASN A 133 30.93 0.70 0.26
CA ASN A 133 30.99 1.87 -0.62
C ASN A 133 30.94 3.17 0.20
N GLU A 134 31.00 4.33 -0.46
CA GLU A 134 31.00 5.64 0.22
C GLU A 134 29.79 5.82 1.16
N GLU A 135 28.61 5.41 0.71
CA GLU A 135 27.37 5.47 1.50
C GLU A 135 27.39 4.51 2.69
N GLY A 136 27.98 3.32 2.52
CA GLY A 136 28.19 2.35 3.59
C GLY A 136 29.17 2.84 4.64
N LYS A 137 30.26 3.50 4.24
CA LYS A 137 31.25 4.09 5.16
C LYS A 137 30.63 5.20 5.99
N LYS A 138 29.93 6.15 5.36
CA LYS A 138 29.19 7.21 6.06
C LYS A 138 28.14 6.62 7.02
N TYR A 139 27.43 5.58 6.60
CA TYR A 139 26.45 4.93 7.47
C TYR A 139 27.12 4.26 8.68
N TYR A 140 28.28 3.62 8.49
CA TYR A 140 29.05 3.00 9.57
C TYR A 140 29.63 4.02 10.57
N GLU A 141 29.68 5.31 10.25
CA GLU A 141 30.05 6.34 11.22
C GLU A 141 28.92 6.63 12.24
N THR A 142 27.67 6.34 11.87
CA THR A 142 26.48 6.51 12.74
C THR A 142 26.31 5.37 13.73
N GLU A 143 25.69 5.62 14.89
CA GLU A 143 25.38 4.57 15.87
C GLU A 143 24.45 3.49 15.29
N GLU A 144 23.46 3.89 14.50
CA GLU A 144 22.52 2.99 13.86
C GLU A 144 23.22 2.05 12.87
N GLY A 145 24.08 2.60 12.00
CA GLY A 145 24.80 1.80 11.01
C GLY A 145 25.84 0.88 11.63
N LYS A 146 26.53 1.28 12.70
CA LYS A 146 27.40 0.38 13.49
C LYS A 146 26.60 -0.78 14.06
N LYS A 147 25.50 -0.49 14.76
CA LYS A 147 24.64 -1.52 15.36
C LYS A 147 24.10 -2.49 14.31
N TYR A 148 23.66 -1.98 13.17
CA TYR A 148 23.19 -2.81 12.07
C TYR A 148 24.31 -3.68 11.49
N ILE A 149 25.42 -3.10 11.06
CA ILE A 149 26.54 -3.83 10.43
C ILE A 149 27.13 -4.87 11.39
N ASP A 150 27.26 -4.53 12.67
CA ASP A 150 27.75 -5.45 13.70
C ASP A 150 26.78 -6.61 13.94
N SER A 151 25.46 -6.35 13.88
CA SER A 151 24.45 -7.40 14.07
C SER A 151 24.41 -8.45 12.96
N ILE A 152 24.84 -8.10 11.74
CA ILE A 152 24.70 -8.99 10.58
C ILE A 152 25.94 -9.87 10.34
N ILE A 153 27.15 -9.50 10.81
CA ILE A 153 28.42 -10.19 10.43
C ILE A 153 29.07 -11.03 11.54
N PHE A 154 28.53 -11.03 12.76
CA PHE A 154 29.13 -11.58 13.99
C PHE A 154 30.19 -10.67 14.61
#